data_AF-A0A2V8Y4L3-F1
#
_entry.id   AF-A0A2V8Y4L3-F1
#
_cell.length_a   1.000
_cell.length_b   1.000
_cell.length_c   1.000
_cell.angle_alpha   90.00
_cell.angle_beta   90.00
_cell.angle_gamma   90.00
#
_symmetry.space_group_name_H-M   'P 1'
#
loop_
_entity.id
_entity.type
_entity.pdbx_description
1 polymer ?
#
loop_
_entity_poly.entity_id
_entity_poly.type
_entity_poly.pdbx_seq_one_letter_code
_entity_poly.pdbx_strand_id
1 'polypeptide(L)'
;MKSAAKGSSSNGRFRYYTSKCPHGLKMRHTGFSEKLITTERGVTKANKCYAYFHVAGSFDPAQITERVGVNPTKSSLEGSAIERTQMVRKCSRWELHSRLETTATLEEHVVDVLNQLDEKRNAFRQLSAELDGVMELVGYFHAYYPGLAFERGVIERLAEYSLSMDCDFYYLCDEGRDSPAPVADAG
;
A
#
# COMPACT_ATOMS: atom_id res chain seq x y z
N MET A 1 43.51 -17.88 9.26
CA MET A 1 42.46 -18.85 8.86
C MET A 1 41.11 -18.30 9.28
N LYS A 2 40.21 -18.19 8.28
CA LYS A 2 38.75 -17.94 8.28
C LYS A 2 38.14 -17.01 9.36
N SER A 3 37.75 -15.84 8.85
CA SER A 3 36.70 -14.92 9.29
C SER A 3 35.36 -15.63 9.52
N ALA A 4 34.63 -15.22 10.56
CA ALA A 4 33.20 -15.48 10.73
C ALA A 4 32.46 -14.13 10.72
N ALA A 5 31.67 -13.92 9.66
CA ALA A 5 30.87 -12.73 9.45
C ALA A 5 29.68 -12.68 10.42
N LYS A 6 29.44 -11.49 10.99
CA LYS A 6 28.20 -11.12 11.68
C LYS A 6 27.10 -10.91 10.64
N GLY A 7 26.12 -11.80 10.59
CA GLY A 7 24.85 -11.56 9.91
C GLY A 7 23.94 -10.71 10.78
N SER A 8 23.74 -9.45 10.42
CA SER A 8 22.73 -8.55 10.99
C SER A 8 21.41 -8.83 10.27
N SER A 9 20.52 -9.61 10.90
CA SER A 9 19.13 -9.75 10.47
C SER A 9 18.34 -8.56 11.03
N SER A 10 17.90 -7.67 10.14
CA SER A 10 16.95 -6.60 10.48
C SER A 10 15.57 -7.23 10.67
N ASN A 11 15.19 -7.41 11.94
CA ASN A 11 13.83 -7.76 12.33
C ASN A 11 12.86 -6.67 11.86
N GLY A 12 12.13 -6.96 10.77
CA GLY A 12 10.94 -6.21 10.35
C GLY A 12 9.90 -6.23 11.47
N ARG A 13 9.81 -5.13 12.21
CA ARG A 13 8.86 -4.96 13.29
C ARG A 13 7.52 -4.54 12.68
N PHE A 14 6.66 -5.51 12.40
CA PHE A 14 5.25 -5.28 12.07
C PHE A 14 4.63 -4.39 13.17
N ARG A 15 4.17 -3.20 12.79
CA ARG A 15 3.35 -2.35 13.66
C ARG A 15 1.89 -2.51 13.25
N TYR A 16 1.20 -3.45 13.89
CA TYR A 16 -0.26 -3.44 13.89
C TYR A 16 -0.73 -2.28 14.77
N TYR A 17 -1.36 -1.26 14.19
CA TYR A 17 -2.19 -0.34 14.95
C TYR A 17 -3.60 -0.92 15.01
N THR A 18 -3.87 -1.72 16.03
CA THR A 18 -5.25 -2.10 16.36
C THR A 18 -5.90 -0.92 17.10
N SER A 19 -6.71 -0.11 16.43
CA SER A 19 -7.77 0.58 17.16
C SER A 19 -8.73 -0.50 17.67
N LYS A 20 -9.03 -0.48 18.96
CA LYS A 20 -9.89 -1.49 19.58
C LYS A 20 -11.33 -1.29 19.08
N CYS A 21 -11.75 -2.05 18.08
CA CYS A 21 -13.18 -2.21 17.79
C CYS A 21 -13.85 -2.91 18.98
N PRO A 22 -14.94 -2.36 19.56
CA PRO A 22 -15.70 -3.06 20.59
C PRO A 22 -16.45 -4.25 19.98
N HIS A 23 -16.72 -5.23 20.84
CA HIS A 23 -17.10 -6.60 20.52
C HIS A 23 -18.27 -6.81 19.54
N GLY A 24 -18.12 -7.83 18.68
CA GLY A 24 -19.22 -8.74 18.41
C GLY A 24 -19.59 -8.98 16.95
N LEU A 25 -18.74 -9.65 16.17
CA LEU A 25 -19.21 -10.40 14.99
C LEU A 25 -18.92 -11.89 15.20
N LYS A 26 -19.95 -12.67 15.53
CA LYS A 26 -19.91 -14.14 15.51
C LYS A 26 -20.03 -14.62 14.07
N MET A 27 -18.98 -15.26 13.56
CA MET A 27 -18.98 -15.97 12.29
C MET A 27 -19.92 -17.18 12.35
N ARG A 28 -20.90 -17.25 11.45
CA ARG A 28 -21.59 -18.50 11.10
C ARG A 28 -21.27 -18.82 9.65
N HIS A 29 -20.52 -19.90 9.45
CA HIS A 29 -20.35 -20.55 8.15
C HIS A 29 -21.67 -21.24 7.78
N THR A 30 -22.41 -20.67 6.84
CA THR A 30 -23.34 -21.41 5.98
C THR A 30 -23.43 -20.64 4.67
N GLY A 31 -23.07 -21.30 3.57
CA GLY A 31 -23.14 -20.71 2.23
C GLY A 31 -24.57 -20.27 1.90
N PHE A 32 -24.71 -19.07 1.34
CA PHE A 32 -25.91 -18.70 0.58
C PHE A 32 -25.66 -17.47 -0.30
N SER A 33 -26.43 -17.45 -1.37
CA SER A 33 -26.46 -16.54 -2.52
C SER A 33 -26.07 -15.08 -2.25
N GLU A 34 -25.35 -14.53 -3.22
CA GLU A 34 -25.25 -13.11 -3.56
C GLU A 34 -26.65 -12.46 -3.57
N LYS A 35 -27.05 -11.91 -2.44
CA LYS A 35 -28.15 -10.94 -2.35
C LYS A 35 -27.56 -9.70 -1.70
N LEU A 36 -27.37 -8.67 -2.52
CA LEU A 36 -27.18 -7.29 -2.08
C LEU A 36 -28.27 -6.97 -1.03
N ILE A 37 -27.86 -6.93 0.24
CA ILE A 37 -28.68 -6.32 1.29
C ILE A 37 -28.38 -4.82 1.21
N THR A 38 -29.12 -4.13 0.34
CA THR A 38 -29.21 -2.67 0.39
C THR A 38 -30.09 -2.32 1.58
N THR A 39 -29.49 -2.17 2.76
CA THR A 39 -30.17 -1.54 3.88
C THR A 39 -30.13 -0.03 3.66
N GLU A 40 -31.30 0.57 3.42
CA GLU A 40 -31.50 2.01 3.41
C GLU A 40 -31.16 2.60 4.80
N ARG A 41 -29.89 2.95 5.04
CA ARG A 41 -29.42 4.00 5.96
C ARG A 41 -27.89 4.03 6.02
N GLY A 42 -27.31 5.12 5.52
CA GLY A 42 -25.89 5.46 5.62
C GLY A 42 -25.15 5.23 4.30
N VAL A 43 -24.72 6.31 3.65
CA VAL A 43 -23.76 6.21 2.53
C VAL A 43 -22.47 5.66 3.12
N THR A 44 -22.25 4.35 3.03
CA THR A 44 -20.93 3.77 3.28
C THR A 44 -20.02 4.32 2.19
N LYS A 45 -19.03 5.12 2.58
CA LYS A 45 -18.01 5.58 1.62
C LYS A 45 -17.43 4.36 0.92
N ALA A 46 -17.20 4.47 -0.38
CA ALA A 46 -16.53 3.40 -1.13
C ALA A 46 -15.10 3.23 -0.61
N ASN A 47 -14.61 2.00 -0.62
CA ASN A 47 -13.20 1.72 -0.40
C ASN A 47 -12.37 2.44 -1.48
N LYS A 48 -11.19 2.92 -1.08
CA LYS A 48 -10.23 3.50 -2.01
C LYS A 48 -8.92 2.76 -1.90
N CYS A 49 -8.45 2.24 -3.02
CA CYS A 49 -7.21 1.50 -3.10
C CYS A 49 -6.32 2.12 -4.17
N TYR A 50 -5.01 1.88 -4.08
CA TYR A 50 -4.07 2.08 -5.17
C TYR A 50 -2.80 1.27 -4.88
N ALA A 51 -2.03 1.00 -5.94
CA ALA A 51 -0.71 0.41 -5.81
C ALA A 51 0.30 1.20 -6.65
N TYR A 52 1.57 1.15 -6.24
CA TYR A 52 2.66 1.79 -6.96
C TYR A 52 3.98 1.08 -6.74
N PHE A 53 4.82 1.07 -7.77
CA PHE A 53 6.22 0.72 -7.63
C PHE A 53 6.99 1.91 -7.07
N HIS A 54 7.95 1.68 -6.18
CA HIS A 54 8.89 2.72 -5.79
C HIS A 54 10.29 2.19 -5.44
N VAL A 55 11.25 3.12 -5.51
CA VAL A 55 12.59 2.99 -4.94
C VAL A 55 12.86 4.22 -4.06
N ALA A 56 13.61 4.02 -2.98
CA ALA A 56 13.98 5.08 -2.06
C ALA A 56 15.43 4.93 -1.62
N GLY A 57 16.14 6.04 -1.42
CA GLY A 57 17.57 6.02 -1.09
C GLY A 57 18.24 7.36 -1.33
N SER A 58 19.56 7.35 -1.43
CA SER A 58 20.33 8.54 -1.78
C SER A 58 20.71 8.48 -3.26
N PHE A 59 19.94 9.19 -4.08
CA PHE A 59 20.13 9.29 -5.53
C PHE A 59 19.40 10.54 -6.06
N ASP A 60 19.70 10.95 -7.30
CA ASP A 60 18.89 11.94 -8.00
C ASP A 60 17.74 11.24 -8.77
N PRO A 61 16.46 11.52 -8.49
CA PRO A 61 15.35 10.93 -9.23
C PRO A 61 15.42 11.13 -10.76
N ALA A 62 16.07 12.21 -11.24
CA ALA A 62 16.25 12.45 -12.67
C ALA A 62 17.13 11.36 -13.32
N GLN A 63 18.16 10.87 -12.61
CA GLN A 63 19.00 9.78 -13.09
C GLN A 63 18.24 8.46 -13.21
N ILE A 64 17.27 8.22 -12.31
CA ILE A 64 16.39 7.05 -12.41
C ILE A 64 15.53 7.16 -13.65
N THR A 65 14.91 8.32 -13.89
CA THR A 65 14.10 8.60 -15.09
C THR A 65 14.90 8.39 -16.38
N GLU A 66 16.13 8.91 -16.45
CA GLU A 66 17.02 8.71 -17.60
C GLU A 66 17.34 7.23 -17.82
N ARG A 67 17.65 6.50 -16.74
CA ARG A 67 18.00 5.08 -16.79
C ARG A 67 16.85 4.19 -17.26
N VAL A 68 15.64 4.41 -16.75
CA VAL A 68 14.48 3.55 -17.11
C VAL A 68 13.74 4.05 -18.35
N GLY A 69 13.90 5.33 -18.72
CA GLY A 69 13.23 5.93 -19.87
C GLY A 69 11.71 6.05 -19.70
N VAL A 70 11.24 6.11 -18.45
CA VAL A 70 9.83 6.29 -18.06
C VAL A 70 9.78 7.43 -17.06
N ASN A 71 8.79 8.31 -17.18
CA ASN A 71 8.58 9.38 -16.22
C ASN A 71 7.90 8.84 -14.96
N PRO A 72 8.34 9.23 -13.75
CA PRO A 72 7.64 8.88 -12.52
C PRO A 72 6.26 9.51 -12.49
N THR A 73 5.33 8.90 -11.76
CA THR A 73 4.12 9.59 -11.34
C THR A 73 4.44 10.60 -10.25
N LYS A 74 5.35 10.26 -9.33
CA LYS A 74 5.83 11.15 -8.27
C LYS A 74 7.32 10.93 -8.03
N SER A 75 8.02 12.01 -7.71
CA SER A 75 9.41 11.93 -7.29
C SER A 75 9.72 13.04 -6.29
N SER A 76 10.64 12.78 -5.37
CA SER A 76 11.15 13.78 -4.45
C SER A 76 12.65 13.59 -4.24
N LEU A 77 13.39 14.70 -4.18
CA LEU A 77 14.81 14.69 -3.86
C LEU A 77 15.03 14.70 -2.34
N GLU A 78 16.06 14.01 -1.88
CA GLU A 78 16.56 14.12 -0.52
C GLU A 78 16.85 15.59 -0.14
N GLY A 79 16.52 15.97 1.10
CA GLY A 79 16.68 17.34 1.58
C GLY A 79 15.61 18.33 1.10
N SER A 80 14.75 17.94 0.14
CA SER A 80 13.65 18.80 -0.29
C SER A 80 12.59 18.97 0.81
N ALA A 81 11.92 20.13 0.84
CA ALA A 81 10.89 20.41 1.83
C ALA A 81 9.68 19.48 1.64
N ILE A 82 9.13 18.99 2.74
CA ILE A 82 7.85 18.27 2.74
C ILE A 82 6.74 19.32 2.86
N GLU A 83 5.90 19.40 1.82
CA GLU A 83 4.79 20.35 1.78
C GLU A 83 3.96 20.32 3.07
N ARG A 84 3.57 21.52 3.53
CA ARG A 84 2.72 21.72 4.73
C ARG A 84 3.35 21.27 6.05
N THR A 85 4.67 21.03 6.06
CA THR A 85 5.44 20.74 7.26
C THR A 85 6.72 21.57 7.31
N GLN A 86 7.38 21.64 8.47
CA GLN A 86 8.72 22.21 8.61
C GLN A 86 9.82 21.15 8.40
N MET A 87 9.47 19.98 7.88
CA MET A 87 10.38 18.84 7.74
C MET A 87 10.94 18.75 6.33
N VAL A 88 12.11 18.14 6.21
CA VAL A 88 12.74 17.80 4.93
C VAL A 88 12.68 16.30 4.68
N ARG A 89 12.70 15.91 3.40
CA ARG A 89 12.78 14.51 2.96
C ARG A 89 14.12 13.91 3.40
N LYS A 90 14.07 12.79 4.11
CA LYS A 90 15.26 12.08 4.60
C LYS A 90 15.97 11.23 3.55
N CYS A 91 15.32 11.00 2.41
CA CYS A 91 15.85 10.27 1.27
C CYS A 91 15.11 10.74 0.01
N SER A 92 15.71 10.46 -1.14
CA SER A 92 15.05 10.57 -2.43
C SER A 92 14.06 9.44 -2.63
N ARG A 93 13.03 9.70 -3.42
CA ARG A 93 11.99 8.72 -3.78
C ARG A 93 11.62 8.90 -5.24
N TRP A 94 11.39 7.77 -5.92
CA TRP A 94 10.89 7.71 -7.28
C TRP A 94 9.73 6.69 -7.31
N GLU A 95 8.55 7.10 -7.75
CA GLU A 95 7.31 6.32 -7.68
C GLU A 95 6.59 6.26 -9.03
N LEU A 96 6.11 5.08 -9.39
CA LEU A 96 5.26 4.83 -10.56
C LEU A 96 3.95 4.20 -10.12
N HIS A 97 2.88 4.99 -10.16
CA HIS A 97 1.56 4.60 -9.70
C HIS A 97 0.81 3.83 -10.78
N SER A 98 -0.11 2.98 -10.33
CA SER A 98 -1.13 2.46 -11.23
C SER A 98 -1.90 3.62 -11.87
N ARG A 99 -2.30 3.42 -13.13
CA ARG A 99 -3.09 4.34 -13.93
C ARG A 99 -4.60 4.21 -13.69
N LEU A 100 -5.01 3.23 -12.89
CA LEU A 100 -6.42 2.94 -12.63
C LEU A 100 -6.99 3.90 -11.58
N GLU A 101 -8.32 4.06 -11.63
CA GLU A 101 -9.07 4.79 -10.61
C GLU A 101 -9.04 4.06 -9.26
N THR A 102 -9.09 4.82 -8.17
CA THR A 102 -8.96 4.26 -6.80
C THR A 102 -10.09 3.31 -6.37
N THR A 103 -11.12 3.14 -7.18
CA THR A 103 -12.20 2.17 -6.97
C THR A 103 -11.86 0.76 -7.47
N ALA A 104 -10.79 0.62 -8.26
CA ALA A 104 -10.30 -0.68 -8.70
C ALA A 104 -9.75 -1.49 -7.52
N THR A 105 -9.65 -2.80 -7.72
CA THR A 105 -9.09 -3.71 -6.71
C THR A 105 -7.57 -3.54 -6.62
N LEU A 106 -6.98 -3.89 -5.47
CA LEU A 106 -5.53 -3.85 -5.29
C LEU A 106 -4.82 -4.78 -6.28
N GLU A 107 -5.42 -5.92 -6.58
CA GLU A 107 -4.95 -6.88 -7.58
C GLU A 107 -4.83 -6.25 -8.97
N GLU A 108 -5.88 -5.55 -9.42
CA GLU A 108 -5.87 -4.84 -10.71
C GLU A 108 -4.80 -3.75 -10.73
N HIS A 109 -4.65 -2.99 -9.64
CA HIS A 109 -3.59 -1.99 -9.54
C HIS A 109 -2.19 -2.58 -9.63
N VAL A 110 -1.91 -3.70 -8.94
CA VAL A 110 -0.61 -4.38 -9.01
C VAL A 110 -0.34 -4.88 -10.43
N VAL A 111 -1.33 -5.50 -11.07
CA VAL A 111 -1.20 -5.96 -12.46
C VAL A 111 -0.91 -4.79 -13.41
N ASP A 112 -1.59 -3.66 -13.25
CA ASP A 112 -1.37 -2.48 -14.07
C ASP A 112 0.03 -1.87 -13.85
N VAL A 113 0.52 -1.79 -12.61
CA VAL A 113 1.92 -1.36 -12.35
C VAL A 113 2.91 -2.32 -13.00
N LEU A 114 2.74 -3.63 -12.85
CA LEU A 114 3.61 -4.61 -13.50
C LEU A 114 3.59 -4.49 -15.03
N ASN A 115 2.43 -4.17 -15.62
CA ASN A 115 2.32 -3.94 -17.07
C ASN A 115 3.14 -2.70 -17.49
N GLN A 116 3.19 -1.65 -16.67
CA GLN A 116 4.04 -0.49 -16.92
C GLN A 116 5.54 -0.85 -16.78
N LEU A 117 5.91 -1.66 -15.78
CA LEU A 117 7.29 -2.13 -15.64
C LEU A 117 7.73 -3.00 -16.82
N ASP A 118 6.80 -3.73 -17.45
CA ASP A 118 7.09 -4.60 -18.60
C ASP A 118 7.54 -3.81 -19.84
N GLU A 119 7.09 -2.57 -20.00
CA GLU A 119 7.50 -1.70 -21.12
C GLU A 119 9.02 -1.47 -21.14
N LYS A 120 9.68 -1.55 -19.96
CA LYS A 120 11.12 -1.38 -19.77
C LYS A 120 11.70 -2.45 -18.84
N ARG A 121 11.25 -3.70 -19.03
CA ARG A 121 11.52 -4.83 -18.13
C ARG A 121 12.95 -4.94 -17.61
N ASN A 122 13.94 -4.96 -18.50
CA ASN A 122 15.34 -5.13 -18.11
C ASN A 122 15.85 -3.98 -17.23
N ALA A 123 15.44 -2.74 -17.52
CA ALA A 123 15.86 -1.57 -16.75
C ALA A 123 15.26 -1.61 -15.34
N PHE A 124 13.96 -1.90 -15.22
CA PHE A 124 13.30 -1.99 -13.91
C PHE A 124 13.77 -3.18 -13.08
N ARG A 125 14.07 -4.33 -13.70
CA ARG A 125 14.64 -5.48 -12.98
C ARG A 125 16.01 -5.15 -12.38
N GLN A 126 16.88 -4.51 -13.17
CA GLN A 126 18.19 -4.09 -12.66
C GLN A 126 18.08 -3.01 -11.58
N LEU A 127 17.22 -2.01 -11.81
CA LEU A 127 16.97 -0.94 -10.85
C LEU A 127 16.48 -1.50 -9.51
N SER A 128 15.49 -2.40 -9.55
CA SER A 128 14.87 -2.97 -8.35
C SER A 128 15.84 -3.84 -7.56
N ALA A 129 16.70 -4.62 -8.24
CA ALA A 129 17.73 -5.42 -7.59
C ALA A 129 18.84 -4.58 -6.95
N GLU A 130 19.06 -3.35 -7.43
CA GLU A 130 20.09 -2.44 -6.92
C GLU A 130 19.58 -1.54 -5.78
N LEU A 131 18.34 -1.07 -5.87
CA LEU A 131 17.75 -0.07 -4.98
C LEU A 131 16.61 -0.62 -4.13
N ASP A 132 16.51 -1.93 -3.99
CA ASP A 132 15.47 -2.63 -3.22
C ASP A 132 14.05 -2.19 -3.62
N GLY A 133 13.69 -2.44 -4.88
CA GLY A 133 12.38 -2.10 -5.43
C GLY A 133 11.21 -2.63 -4.60
N VAL A 134 10.17 -1.82 -4.41
CA VAL A 134 9.00 -2.14 -3.60
C VAL A 134 7.72 -1.98 -4.40
N MET A 135 6.85 -2.97 -4.35
CA MET A 135 5.44 -2.84 -4.70
C MET A 135 4.66 -2.42 -3.46
N GLU A 136 4.21 -1.17 -3.42
CA GLU A 136 3.37 -0.65 -2.33
C GLU A 136 1.89 -0.84 -2.68
N LEU A 137 1.12 -1.34 -1.71
CA LEU A 137 -0.33 -1.43 -1.78
C LEU A 137 -0.95 -0.58 -0.67
N VAL A 138 -1.82 0.36 -1.01
CA VAL A 138 -2.51 1.22 -0.05
C VAL A 138 -4.01 1.02 -0.16
N GLY A 139 -4.67 0.77 0.96
CA GLY A 139 -6.11 0.56 1.04
C GLY A 139 -6.74 1.37 2.17
N TYR A 140 -7.75 2.18 1.82
CA TYR A 140 -8.63 2.86 2.76
C TYR A 140 -9.99 2.16 2.72
N PHE A 141 -10.24 1.32 3.73
CA PHE A 141 -11.39 0.44 3.80
C PHE A 141 -12.47 1.01 4.72
N HIS A 142 -13.58 1.45 4.13
CA HIS A 142 -14.81 1.88 4.80
C HIS A 142 -15.90 0.79 4.79
N ALA A 143 -15.74 -0.20 3.92
CA ALA A 143 -16.57 -1.38 3.78
C ALA A 143 -15.69 -2.64 3.75
N TYR A 144 -16.32 -3.79 3.89
CA TYR A 144 -15.64 -5.08 3.82
C TYR A 144 -14.80 -5.20 2.53
N TYR A 145 -13.56 -5.64 2.68
CA TYR A 145 -12.69 -6.04 1.57
C TYR A 145 -12.45 -7.55 1.70
N PRO A 146 -12.70 -8.35 0.65
CA PRO A 146 -12.73 -9.81 0.73
C PRO A 146 -11.38 -10.47 1.04
N GLY A 147 -10.30 -9.69 1.01
CA GLY A 147 -8.93 -10.15 1.17
C GLY A 147 -8.13 -9.87 -0.09
N LEU A 148 -6.81 -9.98 0.04
CA LEU A 148 -5.86 -9.80 -1.05
C LEU A 148 -5.42 -11.17 -1.57
N ALA A 149 -5.61 -11.44 -2.85
CA ALA A 149 -5.23 -12.70 -3.47
C ALA A 149 -4.58 -12.49 -4.84
N PHE A 150 -3.32 -12.89 -4.98
CA PHE A 150 -2.62 -12.88 -6.25
C PHE A 150 -2.57 -14.26 -6.88
N GLU A 151 -2.87 -14.31 -8.18
CA GLU A 151 -2.61 -15.51 -8.97
C GLU A 151 -1.11 -15.79 -9.09
N ARG A 152 -0.76 -17.06 -9.34
CA ARG A 152 0.62 -17.50 -9.49
C ARG A 152 1.43 -16.61 -10.45
N GLY A 153 0.87 -16.29 -11.62
CA GLY A 153 1.58 -15.48 -12.62
C GLY A 153 1.91 -14.07 -12.15
N VAL A 154 1.09 -13.49 -11.26
CA VAL A 154 1.37 -12.18 -10.66
C VAL A 154 2.53 -12.29 -9.66
N ILE A 155 2.53 -13.33 -8.82
CA ILE A 155 3.62 -13.60 -7.88
C ILE A 155 4.95 -13.85 -8.62
N GLU A 156 4.91 -14.61 -9.71
CA GLU A 156 6.10 -14.87 -10.55
C GLU A 156 6.65 -13.57 -11.16
N ARG A 157 5.79 -12.66 -11.63
CA ARG A 157 6.20 -11.35 -12.14
C ARG A 157 6.80 -10.46 -11.05
N LEU A 158 6.18 -10.39 -9.87
CA LEU A 158 6.75 -9.65 -8.73
C LEU A 158 8.17 -10.16 -8.39
N ALA A 159 8.36 -11.49 -8.40
CA ALA A 159 9.64 -12.12 -8.18
C ALA A 159 10.66 -11.86 -9.32
N GLU A 160 10.22 -11.83 -10.59
CA GLU A 160 11.08 -11.51 -11.74
C GLU A 160 11.74 -10.13 -11.58
N TYR A 161 11.02 -9.17 -11.00
CA TYR A 161 11.53 -7.83 -10.70
C TYR A 161 12.28 -7.74 -9.37
N SER A 162 12.42 -8.84 -8.61
CA SER A 162 13.03 -8.84 -7.26
C SER A 162 12.37 -7.84 -6.31
N LEU A 163 11.05 -7.68 -6.40
CA LEU A 163 10.31 -6.72 -5.59
C LEU A 163 10.04 -7.26 -4.20
N SER A 164 10.22 -6.39 -3.20
CA SER A 164 9.52 -6.53 -1.93
C SER A 164 8.10 -5.98 -2.05
N MET A 165 7.24 -6.30 -1.08
CA MET A 165 5.86 -5.83 -1.05
C MET A 165 5.54 -5.25 0.31
N ASP A 166 4.96 -4.05 0.32
CA ASP A 166 4.48 -3.36 1.52
C ASP A 166 2.99 -3.07 1.41
N CYS A 167 2.26 -3.21 2.51
CA CYS A 167 0.79 -3.16 2.54
C CYS A 167 0.31 -2.23 3.65
N ASP A 168 -0.12 -1.04 3.25
CA ASP A 168 -0.60 0.04 4.08
C ASP A 168 -2.14 0.06 4.11
N PHE A 169 -2.72 -0.76 4.99
CA PHE A 169 -4.17 -0.97 5.07
C PHE A 169 -4.80 -0.26 6.26
N TYR A 170 -5.64 0.72 5.96
CA TYR A 170 -6.35 1.57 6.91
C TYR A 170 -7.83 1.20 6.94
N TYR A 171 -8.28 0.58 8.03
CA TYR A 171 -9.70 0.30 8.27
C TYR A 171 -10.34 1.51 8.96
N LEU A 172 -11.09 2.28 8.18
CA LEU A 172 -11.73 3.50 8.61
C LEU A 172 -13.19 3.19 8.94
N CYS A 173 -13.41 2.69 10.16
CA CYS A 173 -14.76 2.64 10.72
C CYS A 173 -15.27 4.09 10.84
N ASP A 174 -16.46 4.36 10.32
CA ASP A 174 -17.16 5.58 10.68
C ASP A 174 -17.49 5.45 12.17
N GLU A 175 -16.70 6.09 13.04
CA GLU A 175 -17.13 6.31 14.41
C GLU A 175 -18.42 7.12 14.34
N GLY A 176 -19.53 6.46 14.64
CA GLY A 176 -20.81 7.11 14.76
C GLY A 176 -20.67 8.32 15.67
N ARG A 177 -21.07 9.47 15.14
CA ARG A 177 -21.79 10.47 15.92
C ARG A 177 -22.90 9.72 16.66
N ASP A 178 -22.60 9.28 17.87
CA ASP A 178 -23.52 8.81 18.93
C ASP A 178 -22.68 8.40 20.14
N SER A 179 -21.83 9.31 20.64
CA SER A 179 -21.59 9.30 22.08
C SER A 179 -22.82 9.95 22.70
N PRO A 180 -23.71 9.23 23.42
CA PRO A 180 -24.69 9.92 24.24
C PRO A 180 -23.90 10.86 25.16
N ALA A 181 -24.25 12.15 25.14
CA ALA A 181 -23.71 13.09 26.10
C ALA A 181 -23.87 12.48 27.50
N PRO A 182 -22.86 12.59 28.39
CA PRO A 182 -23.01 12.11 29.74
C PRO A 182 -24.27 12.75 30.32
N VAL A 183 -25.26 11.93 30.64
CA VAL A 183 -26.44 12.37 31.38
C VAL A 183 -25.92 12.97 32.67
N ALA A 184 -26.08 14.28 32.82
CA ALA A 184 -25.82 14.95 34.07
C ALA A 184 -26.77 14.34 35.10
N ASP A 185 -26.20 13.66 36.09
CA ASP A 185 -26.93 13.16 37.24
C ASP A 185 -27.52 14.37 37.97
N ALA A 186 -28.83 14.54 37.87
CA ALA A 186 -29.55 15.54 38.64
C ALA A 186 -29.70 14.98 40.05
N GLY A 187 -29.04 15.65 41.01
CA GLY A 187 -29.14 15.33 42.44
C GLY A 187 -30.51 15.54 43.03
#